data_AF-A0A7D5VPS0-F1
#
_entry.id   AF-A0A7D5VPS0-F1
#
_cell.length_a   1.000
_cell.length_b   1.000
_cell.length_c   1.000
_cell.angle_alpha   90.00
_cell.angle_beta   90.00
_cell.angle_gamma   90.00
#
_symmetry.space_group_name_H-M   'P 1'
#
loop_
_entity.id
_entity.type
_entity.pdbx_description
1 polymer ?
#
loop_
_entity_poly.entity_id
_entity_poly.type
_entity_poly.pdbx_seq_one_letter_code
_entity_poly.pdbx_strand_id
1 'polypeptide(L)'
;MSVTVTKTAGHTAQITWEPGDDPHGYLAVSIEGDQLASALAALGSPKNLAEDGESLAVMVRHTTELARLLERRAAVLVVQLRDEHGMSWPQIASRVLGDPDKHSSARRMYDSGRRHLGV
;
A
#
# COMPACT_ATOMS: atom_id res chain seq x y z
N MET A 1 8.05 10.24 -11.76
CA MET A 1 7.87 10.18 -10.30
C MET A 1 7.97 8.73 -9.89
N SER A 2 8.99 8.38 -9.12
CA SER A 2 9.23 7.00 -8.69
C SER A 2 10.06 6.96 -7.42
N VAL A 3 9.52 6.34 -6.37
CA VAL A 3 10.30 5.92 -5.21
C VAL A 3 11.29 4.84 -5.65
N THR A 4 12.55 4.99 -5.27
CA THR A 4 13.60 4.02 -5.57
C THR A 4 13.95 3.24 -4.31
N VAL A 5 13.98 1.91 -4.44
CA VAL A 5 14.45 1.01 -3.38
C VAL A 5 15.70 0.30 -3.88
N THR A 6 16.86 0.68 -3.34
CA THR A 6 18.15 0.06 -3.67
C THR A 6 18.48 -0.99 -2.63
N LYS A 7 18.57 -2.26 -3.05
CA LYS A 7 19.05 -3.35 -2.20
C LYS A 7 20.54 -3.15 -1.94
N THR A 8 20.91 -3.02 -0.67
CA THR A 8 22.30 -2.98 -0.22
C THR A 8 22.68 -4.33 0.40
N ALA A 9 23.97 -4.59 0.59
CA ALA A 9 24.42 -5.87 1.15
C ALA A 9 23.91 -6.07 2.58
N GLY A 10 23.69 -7.33 3.01
CA GLY A 10 23.40 -7.66 4.40
C GLY A 10 22.01 -7.25 4.92
N HIS A 11 20.94 -7.57 4.17
CA HIS A 11 19.54 -7.29 4.55
C HIS A 11 19.20 -5.80 4.73
N THR A 12 20.00 -4.92 4.14
CA THR A 12 19.75 -3.49 4.16
C THR A 12 19.14 -3.06 2.82
N ALA A 13 18.32 -2.01 2.86
CA ALA A 13 17.84 -1.33 1.68
C ALA A 13 17.83 0.17 1.94
N GLN A 14 18.18 0.95 0.92
CA GLN A 14 18.04 2.39 0.92
C GLN A 14 16.78 2.78 0.14
N ILE A 15 15.95 3.62 0.74
CA ILE A 15 14.75 4.19 0.11
C ILE A 15 15.04 5.65 -0.19
N THR A 16 14.86 6.06 -1.45
CA THR A 16 15.02 7.45 -1.87
C THR A 16 13.80 7.91 -2.66
N TRP A 17 13.40 9.16 -2.42
CA TRP A 17 12.33 9.85 -3.14
C TRP A 17 12.61 11.36 -3.17
N GLU A 18 12.11 12.04 -4.19
CA GLU A 18 12.15 13.49 -4.29
C GLU A 18 10.83 14.09 -3.77
N PRO A 19 10.79 15.39 -3.38
CA PRO A 19 9.54 16.03 -2.95
C PRO A 19 8.40 15.90 -3.96
N GLY A 20 8.71 15.85 -5.26
CA GLY A 20 7.73 15.62 -6.32
C GLY A 20 7.11 14.22 -6.31
N ASP A 21 7.80 13.21 -5.79
CA ASP A 21 7.28 11.84 -5.71
C ASP A 21 6.21 11.67 -4.62
N ASP A 22 6.17 12.60 -3.66
CA ASP A 22 5.25 12.57 -2.53
C ASP A 22 4.44 13.88 -2.39
N PRO A 23 3.64 14.26 -3.40
CA PRO A 23 2.94 15.54 -3.40
C PRO A 23 1.90 15.68 -2.28
N HIS A 24 1.54 14.57 -1.63
CA HIS A 24 0.58 14.53 -0.53
C HIS A 24 1.22 14.21 0.83
N GLY A 25 2.54 13.99 0.89
CA GLY A 25 3.26 13.70 2.13
C GLY A 25 3.03 12.29 2.71
N TYR A 26 2.41 11.36 1.96
CA TYR A 26 2.10 10.03 2.46
C TYR A 26 3.34 9.18 2.68
N LEU A 27 4.34 9.27 1.80
CA LEU A 27 5.60 8.55 1.97
C LEU A 27 6.38 9.10 3.16
N ALA A 28 6.46 10.42 3.28
CA ALA A 28 7.11 11.08 4.42
C ALA A 28 6.47 10.66 5.74
N VAL A 29 5.13 10.75 5.87
CA VAL A 29 4.40 10.34 7.08
C VAL A 29 4.63 8.86 7.40
N SER A 30 4.60 7.97 6.41
CA SER A 30 4.79 6.54 6.66
C SER A 30 6.21 6.17 7.06
N ILE A 31 7.22 6.95 6.65
CA ILE A 31 8.62 6.73 7.02
C ILE A 31 8.95 7.39 8.36
N GLU A 32 8.61 8.66 8.54
CA GLU A 32 8.88 9.41 9.77
C GLU A 32 8.03 8.96 10.97
N GLY A 33 6.84 8.42 10.71
CA GLY A 33 5.93 7.89 11.73
C GLY A 33 6.12 6.41 12.06
N ASP A 34 7.23 5.78 11.64
CA ASP A 34 7.55 4.36 11.86
C ASP A 34 6.51 3.34 11.33
N GLN A 35 5.57 3.78 10.47
CA GLN A 35 4.54 2.91 9.91
C GLN A 35 5.15 1.87 8.98
N LEU A 36 6.09 2.29 8.13
CA LEU A 36 6.81 1.38 7.23
C LEU A 36 7.67 0.38 8.02
N ALA A 37 8.39 0.83 9.04
CA ALA A 37 9.20 -0.04 9.89
C ALA A 37 8.34 -1.09 10.60
N SER A 38 7.21 -0.66 11.18
CA SER A 38 6.24 -1.53 11.86
C SER A 38 5.67 -2.59 10.91
N ALA A 39 5.28 -2.20 9.69
CA ALA A 39 4.75 -3.12 8.71
C ALA A 39 5.78 -4.13 8.21
N LEU A 40 7.03 -3.69 7.96
CA LEU A 40 8.12 -4.59 7.59
C LEU A 40 8.45 -5.59 8.70
N ALA A 41 8.42 -5.14 9.97
CA ALA A 41 8.59 -6.02 11.12
C ALA A 41 7.45 -7.05 11.20
N ALA A 42 6.19 -6.62 11.03
CA ALA A 42 5.01 -7.48 11.04
C ALA A 42 5.00 -8.53 9.92
N LEU A 43 5.59 -8.24 8.76
CA LEU A 43 5.77 -9.22 7.66
C LEU A 43 6.87 -10.26 7.95
N GLY A 44 7.77 -9.97 8.90
CA GLY A 44 8.81 -10.88 9.34
C GLY A 44 8.29 -11.96 10.30
N SER A 45 9.02 -12.20 11.39
CA SER A 45 8.59 -13.15 12.42
C SER A 45 7.75 -12.41 13.47
N PRO A 46 6.53 -12.87 13.80
CA PRO A 46 5.71 -12.25 14.85
C PRO A 46 6.24 -12.48 16.27
N LYS A 47 7.24 -13.35 16.45
CA LYS A 47 7.81 -13.65 17.76
C LYS A 47 8.67 -12.48 18.25
N ASN A 48 8.44 -12.04 19.48
CA ASN A 48 9.19 -10.96 20.15
C ASN A 48 9.18 -9.63 19.37
N LEU A 49 8.11 -9.35 18.61
CA LEU A 49 7.97 -8.07 17.90
C LEU A 49 7.82 -6.88 18.85
N ALA A 50 7.34 -7.12 20.06
CA ALA A 50 7.12 -6.09 21.06
C ALA A 50 7.44 -6.65 22.45
N GLU A 51 7.97 -5.79 23.33
CA GLU A 51 8.34 -6.14 24.71
C GLU A 51 7.10 -6.30 25.60
N ASP A 52 6.04 -5.56 25.29
CA ASP A 52 4.78 -5.54 26.03
C ASP A 52 3.55 -5.32 25.12
N GLY A 53 2.37 -5.34 25.73
CA GLY A 53 1.10 -5.17 25.02
C GLY A 53 0.88 -3.75 24.45
N GLU A 54 1.45 -2.72 25.08
CA GLU A 54 1.31 -1.33 24.62
C GLU A 54 2.10 -1.12 23.33
N SER A 55 3.36 -1.59 23.32
CA SER A 55 4.23 -1.57 22.15
C SER A 55 3.63 -2.38 20.99
N LEU A 56 3.00 -3.53 21.29
CA LEU A 56 2.29 -4.32 20.29
C LEU A 56 1.08 -3.56 19.73
N ALA A 57 0.30 -2.87 20.57
CA ALA A 57 -0.85 -2.09 20.12
C ALA A 57 -0.44 -0.94 19.19
N VAL A 58 0.68 -0.26 19.47
CA VAL A 58 1.27 0.76 18.60
C VAL A 58 1.65 0.15 17.24
N MET A 59 2.35 -0.99 17.23
CA MET A 59 2.74 -1.66 16.00
C MET A 59 1.54 -2.10 15.17
N VAL A 60 0.49 -2.63 15.81
CA VAL A 60 -0.77 -3.00 15.15
C VAL A 60 -1.45 -1.77 14.54
N ARG A 61 -1.50 -0.64 15.27
CA ARG A 61 -2.06 0.62 14.76
C ARG A 61 -1.30 1.07 13.52
N HIS A 62 0.02 1.16 13.60
CA HIS A 62 0.90 1.58 12.50
C HIS A 62 0.75 0.70 11.27
N THR A 63 0.75 -0.63 11.46
CA THR A 63 0.55 -1.60 10.36
C THR A 63 -0.83 -1.45 9.73
N THR A 64 -1.87 -1.24 10.53
CA THR A 64 -3.24 -1.04 10.06
C THR A 64 -3.40 0.27 9.28
N GLU A 65 -2.77 1.35 9.74
CA GLU A 65 -2.78 2.64 9.06
C GLU A 65 -2.13 2.54 7.68
N LEU A 66 -0.95 1.92 7.59
CA LEU A 66 -0.28 1.70 6.31
C LEU A 66 -1.11 0.82 5.38
N ALA A 67 -1.68 -0.28 5.89
CA ALA A 67 -2.54 -1.17 5.10
C ALA A 67 -3.73 -0.41 4.49
N ARG A 68 -4.43 0.41 5.29
CA ARG A 68 -5.54 1.24 4.81
C ARG A 68 -5.10 2.25 3.75
N LEU A 69 -3.93 2.86 3.92
CA LEU A 69 -3.39 3.81 2.94
C LEU A 69 -3.11 3.10 1.61
N LEU A 70 -2.45 1.95 1.66
CA LEU A 70 -2.16 1.12 0.49
C LEU A 70 -3.44 0.62 -0.20
N GLU A 71 -4.45 0.19 0.55
CA GLU A 71 -5.76 -0.22 0.01
C GLU A 71 -6.45 0.92 -0.73
N ARG A 72 -6.50 2.11 -0.13
CA ARG A 72 -7.06 3.31 -0.79
C ARG A 72 -6.32 3.63 -2.07
N ARG A 73 -4.99 3.55 -2.05
CA ARG A 73 -4.17 3.84 -3.25
C ARG A 73 -4.37 2.78 -4.33
N ALA A 74 -4.42 1.50 -3.97
CA ALA A 74 -4.72 0.42 -4.89
C ALA A 74 -6.09 0.60 -5.56
N ALA A 75 -7.11 1.02 -4.81
CA ALA A 75 -8.43 1.33 -5.35
C ALA A 75 -8.38 2.47 -6.40
N VAL A 76 -7.62 3.54 -6.15
CA VAL A 76 -7.40 4.63 -7.11
C VAL A 76 -6.67 4.13 -8.36
N LEU A 77 -5.64 3.29 -8.21
CA LEU A 77 -4.93 2.71 -9.36
C LEU A 77 -5.84 1.82 -10.22
N VAL A 78 -6.80 1.12 -9.61
CA VAL A 78 -7.83 0.37 -10.35
C VAL A 78 -8.72 1.30 -11.19
N VAL A 79 -9.03 2.51 -10.72
CA VAL A 79 -9.74 3.52 -11.52
C VAL A 79 -8.93 3.88 -12.75
N GLN A 80 -7.62 4.16 -12.61
CA GLN A 80 -6.75 4.48 -13.75
C GLN A 80 -6.66 3.33 -14.76
N LEU A 81 -6.51 2.08 -14.28
CA LEU A 81 -6.52 0.89 -15.16
C LEU A 81 -7.81 0.79 -15.97
N ARG A 82 -8.95 1.16 -15.38
CA ARG A 82 -10.26 1.10 -16.04
C ARG A 82 -10.48 2.27 -16.99
N ASP A 83 -10.30 3.49 -16.50
CA ASP A 83 -10.75 4.71 -17.18
C ASP A 83 -9.69 5.26 -18.14
N GLU A 84 -8.40 5.19 -17.78
CA GLU A 84 -7.30 5.70 -18.60
C GLU A 84 -6.72 4.62 -19.53
N HIS A 85 -6.69 3.37 -19.08
CA HIS A 85 -6.11 2.26 -19.84
C HIS A 85 -7.14 1.28 -20.44
N GLY A 86 -8.43 1.51 -20.22
CA GLY A 86 -9.52 0.77 -20.88
C GLY A 86 -9.60 -0.72 -20.52
N MET A 87 -8.98 -1.17 -19.42
CA MET A 87 -8.97 -2.60 -19.08
C MET A 87 -10.37 -3.10 -18.73
N SER A 88 -10.70 -4.33 -19.16
CA SER A 88 -11.95 -5.00 -18.79
C SER A 88 -11.92 -5.52 -17.36
N TRP A 89 -13.10 -5.75 -16.75
CA TRP A 89 -13.15 -6.30 -15.38
C TRP A 89 -12.45 -7.65 -15.21
N PRO A 90 -12.59 -8.62 -16.13
CA PRO A 90 -11.82 -9.87 -16.06
C PRO A 90 -10.31 -9.64 -16.14
N GLN A 91 -9.85 -8.69 -16.95
CA GLN A 91 -8.43 -8.34 -17.05
C GLN A 91 -7.89 -7.72 -15.76
N ILE A 92 -8.65 -6.80 -15.16
CA ILE A 92 -8.30 -6.19 -13.87
C ILE A 92 -8.30 -7.26 -12.76
N ALA A 93 -9.34 -8.09 -12.68
CA ALA A 93 -9.43 -9.14 -11.67
C ALA A 93 -8.29 -10.16 -11.78
N SER A 94 -7.96 -10.60 -13.00
CA SER A 94 -6.82 -11.48 -13.26
C SER A 94 -5.49 -10.85 -12.83
N ARG A 95 -5.22 -9.58 -13.20
CA ARG A 95 -3.92 -8.93 -12.94
C ARG A 95 -3.74 -8.45 -11.50
N VAL A 96 -4.82 -7.98 -10.86
CA VAL A 96 -4.77 -7.37 -9.52
C VAL A 96 -5.06 -8.39 -8.42
N LEU A 97 -6.01 -9.30 -8.65
CA LEU A 97 -6.50 -10.25 -7.65
C LEU A 97 -6.05 -11.70 -7.90
N GLY A 98 -5.31 -11.93 -9.00
CA GLY A 98 -4.81 -13.25 -9.40
C GLY A 98 -5.90 -14.19 -9.92
N ASP A 99 -7.12 -13.69 -10.13
CA ASP A 99 -8.30 -14.52 -10.42
C ASP A 99 -9.30 -13.75 -11.31
N PRO A 100 -9.51 -14.16 -12.58
CA PRO A 100 -10.41 -13.48 -13.51
C PRO A 100 -11.88 -13.50 -13.07
N ASP A 101 -12.29 -14.47 -12.25
CA ASP A 101 -13.68 -14.62 -11.80
C ASP A 101 -14.02 -13.64 -10.67
N LYS A 102 -13.03 -12.97 -10.07
CA LYS A 102 -13.21 -11.91 -9.06
C LYS A 102 -13.58 -10.55 -9.65
N HIS A 103 -14.25 -10.51 -10.81
CA HIS A 103 -14.66 -9.26 -11.47
C HIS A 103 -15.54 -8.36 -10.58
N SER A 104 -16.38 -8.95 -9.73
CA SER A 104 -17.20 -8.20 -8.76
C SER A 104 -16.35 -7.52 -7.68
N SER A 105 -15.26 -8.14 -7.24
CA SER A 105 -14.31 -7.54 -6.30
C SER A 105 -13.53 -6.41 -6.97
N ALA A 106 -13.06 -6.61 -8.20
CA ALA A 106 -12.41 -5.55 -8.99
C ALA A 106 -13.33 -4.33 -9.18
N ARG A 107 -14.62 -4.55 -9.45
CA ARG A 107 -15.61 -3.48 -9.53
C ARG A 107 -15.81 -2.75 -8.20
N ARG A 108 -15.88 -3.46 -7.07
CA ARG A 108 -15.94 -2.82 -5.74
C ARG A 108 -14.72 -1.97 -5.44
N MET A 109 -13.52 -2.41 -5.83
CA MET A 109 -12.30 -1.61 -5.71
C MET A 109 -12.40 -0.33 -6.54
N TYR A 110 -12.88 -0.43 -7.79
CA TYR A 110 -13.14 0.73 -8.64
C TYR A 110 -14.12 1.72 -8.01
N ASP A 111 -15.27 1.24 -7.53
CA ASP A 111 -16.29 2.09 -6.89
C ASP A 111 -15.77 2.75 -5.59
N SER A 112 -14.85 2.08 -4.88
CA SER A 112 -14.15 2.68 -3.74
C SER A 112 -13.14 3.75 -4.18
N GLY A 113 -12.37 3.48 -5.24
CA GLY A 113 -11.40 4.40 -5.79
C GLY A 113 -12.04 5.70 -6.28
N ARG A 114 -13.17 5.59 -6.99
CA ARG A 114 -13.98 6.73 -7.42
C ARG A 114 -14.41 7.63 -6.28
N ARG A 115 -14.91 7.03 -5.18
CA ARG A 115 -15.25 7.76 -3.95
C ARG A 115 -14.04 8.48 -3.34
N HIS A 116 -12.85 7.91 -3.41
CA HIS A 116 -11.62 8.58 -2.94
C HIS A 116 -11.17 9.73 -3.84
N LEU A 117 -11.48 9.66 -5.14
CA LEU A 117 -11.22 10.74 -6.10
C LEU A 117 -12.29 11.84 -6.09
N GLY A 118 -13.44 11.60 -5.44
CA GLY A 118 -14.57 12.53 -5.41
C GLY A 118 -15.43 12.51 -6.69
N VAL A 119 -15.44 11.39 -7.42
CA VAL A 119 -16.12 11.22 -8.73
C VAL A 119 -17.21 10.16 -8.69
#